data_AF-A0A944WH81-F1
#
_entry.id   AF-A0A944WH81-F1
#
_cell.length_a   1.000
_cell.length_b   1.000
_cell.length_c   1.000
_cell.angle_alpha   90.00
_cell.angle_beta   90.00
_cell.angle_gamma   90.00
#
_symmetry.space_group_name_H-M   'P 1'
#
loop_
_entity.id
_entity.type
_entity.pdbx_description
1 polymer ?
#
loop_
_entity_poly.entity_id
_entity_poly.type
_entity_poly.pdbx_seq_one_letter_code
_entity_poly.pdbx_strand_id
1 'polypeptide(L)'
;LTDNQLPWIADLITKGYDPTLNHSSVFDPIPNYPGAKGRGSTFAPPVYPDKDSNVAFLTDELLKWLSVREDENWFAHLSYLSPHPPWIAPEKYNNMYDPSEVPKPIRRESLEDEDRQHPLLKMLHELIPRSFFFNDKLIEPAALMSDLDVLQARATYYGIMSQVDHHLGRVINYLKKSGQYESTLIIFTSDHGEQLGDHYSFGKSGYFDQSYYIPLIIRTPEIAKQSSEESVVRGTQVELFTEAIDVMPTILDWLETEIPEECDGRSLLPFLKGKIPDNWRTEVHWEYDFRQIGSFQPMIEQQFGLSPDQCSLTVLRDEHYKFVHMTALKPLLFDLQKDPEEFINLANDPRYQDIMLKYTQKMLSWQMLHRDRTLVNMNMESGNLVNWKGPRILNKVGE
;
A
#
# COMPACT_ATOMS: atom_id res chain seq x y z
N LEU A 1 6.80 -17.61 -3.44
CA LEU A 1 6.97 -17.41 -4.88
C LEU A 1 6.87 -15.91 -5.10
N THR A 2 8.03 -15.26 -5.16
CA THR A 2 8.22 -13.80 -5.06
C THR A 2 7.89 -13.10 -6.38
N ASP A 3 8.00 -11.76 -6.45
CA ASP A 3 7.75 -10.84 -7.59
C ASP A 3 8.23 -11.32 -8.97
N ASN A 4 9.10 -12.32 -9.00
CA ASN A 4 9.48 -13.03 -10.20
C ASN A 4 8.33 -13.91 -10.74
N GLN A 5 7.65 -13.39 -11.75
CA GLN A 5 6.58 -14.08 -12.47
C GLN A 5 7.03 -15.25 -13.38
N LEU A 6 8.34 -15.52 -13.51
CA LEU A 6 8.85 -16.58 -14.40
C LEU A 6 8.26 -17.97 -14.14
N PRO A 7 8.04 -18.44 -12.89
CA PRO A 7 7.44 -19.76 -12.66
C PRO A 7 6.03 -19.88 -13.23
N TRP A 8 5.22 -18.82 -13.14
CA TRP A 8 3.89 -18.78 -13.73
C TRP A 8 3.95 -18.75 -15.27
N ILE A 9 4.85 -17.95 -15.84
CA ILE A 9 5.05 -17.91 -17.29
C ILE A 9 5.49 -19.30 -17.80
N ALA A 10 6.38 -19.98 -17.09
CA ALA A 10 6.79 -21.34 -17.40
C ALA A 10 5.61 -22.33 -17.31
N ASP A 11 4.75 -22.20 -16.30
CA ASP A 11 3.52 -23.00 -16.17
C ASP A 11 2.59 -22.81 -17.40
N LEU A 12 2.38 -21.57 -17.84
CA LEU A 12 1.66 -21.29 -19.09
C LEU A 12 2.31 -22.00 -20.30
N ILE A 13 3.62 -21.89 -20.48
CA ILE A 13 4.30 -22.54 -21.60
C ILE A 13 4.11 -24.07 -21.55
N THR A 14 4.17 -24.70 -20.37
CA THR A 14 3.94 -26.15 -20.23
C THR A 14 2.49 -26.56 -20.50
N LYS A 15 1.52 -25.65 -20.28
CA LYS A 15 0.11 -25.83 -20.64
C LYS A 15 -0.18 -25.63 -22.14
N GLY A 16 0.83 -25.26 -22.94
CA GLY A 16 0.73 -25.13 -24.39
C GLY A 16 0.43 -23.71 -24.89
N TYR A 17 0.57 -22.68 -24.04
CA TYR A 17 0.59 -21.29 -24.48
C TYR A 17 1.87 -20.97 -25.27
N ASP A 18 1.91 -19.80 -25.93
CA ASP A 18 3.04 -19.40 -26.80
C ASP A 18 4.40 -19.54 -26.08
N PRO A 19 5.35 -20.33 -26.63
CA PRO A 19 6.65 -20.57 -25.99
C PRO A 19 7.55 -19.32 -25.93
N THR A 20 7.16 -18.22 -26.58
CA THR A 20 7.86 -16.93 -26.57
C THR A 20 7.35 -15.94 -25.52
N LEU A 21 6.34 -16.34 -24.72
CA LEU A 21 5.84 -15.54 -23.60
C LEU A 21 6.97 -15.13 -22.65
N ASN A 22 6.93 -13.86 -22.23
CA ASN A 22 7.87 -13.27 -21.30
C ASN A 22 7.16 -12.25 -20.40
N HIS A 23 7.90 -11.64 -19.47
CA HIS A 23 7.35 -10.66 -18.52
C HIS A 23 6.59 -9.49 -19.17
N SER A 24 6.89 -9.13 -20.41
CA SER A 24 6.20 -8.05 -21.12
C SER A 24 5.01 -8.57 -21.92
N SER A 25 5.14 -9.67 -22.65
CA SER A 25 4.09 -10.16 -23.57
C SER A 25 3.01 -11.00 -22.87
N VAL A 26 3.26 -11.50 -21.66
CA VAL A 26 2.26 -12.26 -20.89
C VAL A 26 1.03 -11.40 -20.53
N PHE A 27 1.14 -10.08 -20.57
CA PHE A 27 0.03 -9.17 -20.33
C PHE A 27 -0.58 -8.62 -21.63
N ASP A 28 -0.24 -9.17 -22.79
CA ASP A 28 -0.79 -8.68 -24.05
C ASP A 28 -2.29 -9.02 -24.14
N PRO A 29 -3.15 -8.04 -24.47
CA PRO A 29 -4.58 -8.27 -24.62
C PRO A 29 -4.89 -9.07 -25.88
N ILE A 30 -6.02 -9.78 -25.88
CA ILE A 30 -6.54 -10.44 -27.08
C ILE A 30 -6.75 -9.40 -28.20
N PRO A 31 -6.08 -9.54 -29.36
CA PRO A 31 -6.24 -8.60 -30.45
C PRO A 31 -7.68 -8.60 -30.99
N ASN A 32 -8.21 -7.42 -31.30
CA ASN A 32 -9.57 -7.24 -31.84
C ASN A 32 -10.68 -7.88 -30.97
N TYR A 33 -10.50 -7.90 -29.65
CA TYR A 33 -11.49 -8.46 -28.73
C TYR A 33 -12.89 -7.84 -28.95
N PRO A 34 -13.95 -8.66 -29.13
CA PRO A 34 -15.29 -8.16 -29.37
C PRO A 34 -15.77 -7.19 -28.29
N GLY A 35 -16.34 -6.06 -28.71
CA GLY A 35 -16.82 -5.03 -27.78
C GLY A 35 -15.74 -4.06 -27.26
N ALA A 36 -14.46 -4.27 -27.58
CA ALA A 36 -13.39 -3.34 -27.17
C ALA A 36 -13.44 -1.99 -27.90
N LYS A 37 -14.06 -1.91 -29.08
CA LYS A 37 -14.16 -0.66 -29.84
C LYS A 37 -14.97 0.38 -29.06
N GLY A 38 -14.34 1.50 -28.73
CA GLY A 38 -14.96 2.59 -27.96
C GLY A 38 -14.89 2.41 -26.44
N ARG A 39 -14.21 1.36 -25.96
CA ARG A 39 -13.80 1.20 -24.56
C ARG A 39 -12.36 1.71 -24.39
N GLY A 40 -11.93 1.96 -23.16
CA GLY A 40 -10.54 2.34 -22.86
C GLY A 40 -9.56 1.17 -23.01
N SER A 41 -8.26 1.47 -22.97
CA SER A 41 -7.19 0.51 -23.33
C SER A 41 -7.10 -0.75 -22.46
N THR A 42 -7.66 -0.75 -21.24
CA THR A 42 -7.56 -1.87 -20.29
C THR A 42 -8.76 -2.83 -20.33
N PHE A 43 -9.65 -2.70 -21.32
CA PHE A 43 -10.87 -3.52 -21.40
C PHE A 43 -10.66 -4.95 -21.90
N ALA A 44 -9.79 -5.13 -22.90
CA ALA A 44 -9.59 -6.43 -23.53
C ALA A 44 -8.84 -7.38 -22.57
N PRO A 45 -9.29 -8.63 -22.41
CA PRO A 45 -8.67 -9.59 -21.49
C PRO A 45 -7.35 -10.14 -22.07
N PRO A 46 -6.50 -10.79 -21.25
CA PRO A 46 -5.33 -11.51 -21.73
C PRO A 46 -5.74 -12.79 -22.46
N VAL A 47 -4.77 -13.43 -23.13
CA VAL A 47 -4.99 -14.68 -23.89
C VAL A 47 -5.28 -15.92 -23.02
N TYR A 48 -5.09 -15.83 -21.71
CA TYR A 48 -5.38 -16.91 -20.76
C TYR A 48 -6.66 -16.63 -19.94
N PRO A 49 -7.39 -17.67 -19.54
CA PRO A 49 -8.51 -17.57 -18.62
C PRO A 49 -8.03 -17.41 -17.17
N ASP A 50 -8.94 -17.06 -16.26
CA ASP A 50 -8.65 -16.87 -14.83
C ASP A 50 -7.92 -18.05 -14.17
N LYS A 51 -8.33 -19.29 -14.48
CA LYS A 51 -7.70 -20.51 -13.93
C LYS A 51 -6.19 -20.63 -14.23
N ASP A 52 -5.71 -19.92 -15.24
CA ASP A 52 -4.31 -19.90 -15.66
C ASP A 52 -3.65 -18.54 -15.36
N SER A 53 -4.31 -17.64 -14.62
CA SER A 53 -3.75 -16.37 -14.19
C SER A 53 -2.63 -16.52 -13.15
N ASN A 54 -1.82 -15.48 -12.97
CA ASN A 54 -0.82 -15.41 -11.91
C ASN A 54 -1.44 -15.58 -10.50
N VAL A 55 -2.63 -15.00 -10.29
CA VAL A 55 -3.38 -15.11 -9.02
C VAL A 55 -3.80 -16.56 -8.79
N ALA A 56 -4.37 -17.23 -9.79
CA ALA A 56 -4.75 -18.64 -9.69
C ALA A 56 -3.54 -19.54 -9.46
N PHE A 57 -2.47 -19.35 -10.23
CA PHE A 57 -1.23 -20.12 -10.11
C PHE A 57 -0.64 -20.04 -8.69
N LEU A 58 -0.50 -18.83 -8.15
CA LEU A 58 0.08 -18.66 -6.82
C LEU A 58 -0.81 -19.26 -5.73
N THR A 59 -2.12 -19.16 -5.90
CA THR A 59 -3.11 -19.79 -5.02
C THR A 59 -2.98 -21.30 -5.06
N ASP A 60 -2.88 -21.90 -6.24
CA ASP A 60 -2.76 -23.34 -6.44
C ASP A 60 -1.48 -23.88 -5.79
N GLU A 61 -0.37 -23.17 -5.95
CA GLU A 61 0.90 -23.54 -5.33
C GLU A 61 0.85 -23.45 -3.80
N LEU A 62 0.17 -22.44 -3.22
CA LEU A 62 -0.07 -22.40 -1.77
C LEU A 62 -0.93 -23.57 -1.30
N LEU A 63 -2.05 -23.85 -1.99
CA LEU A 63 -2.96 -24.92 -1.61
C LEU A 63 -2.26 -26.30 -1.67
N LYS A 64 -1.45 -26.52 -2.71
CA LYS A 64 -0.59 -27.71 -2.84
C LYS A 64 0.46 -27.79 -1.73
N TRP A 65 1.03 -26.66 -1.32
CA TRP A 65 1.98 -26.63 -0.21
C TRP A 65 1.30 -26.94 1.14
N LEU A 66 0.08 -26.45 1.35
CA LEU A 66 -0.73 -26.71 2.55
C LEU A 66 -1.27 -28.16 2.61
N SER A 67 -1.42 -28.84 1.47
CA SER A 67 -2.02 -30.20 1.40
C SER A 67 -1.19 -31.31 2.04
N VAL A 68 0.01 -31.00 2.52
CA VAL A 68 0.90 -31.95 3.20
C VAL A 68 1.31 -31.44 4.58
N ARG A 69 0.62 -30.42 5.12
CA ARG A 69 0.95 -29.72 6.36
C ARG A 69 -0.25 -29.60 7.32
N GLU A 70 -1.09 -30.64 7.38
CA GLU A 70 -2.24 -30.64 8.29
C GLU A 70 -1.82 -30.80 9.76
N ASP A 71 -0.69 -31.46 10.03
CA ASP A 71 -0.18 -31.78 11.37
C ASP A 71 1.07 -30.95 11.77
N GLU A 72 1.41 -29.90 11.03
CA GLU A 72 2.59 -29.06 11.29
C GLU A 72 2.20 -27.59 11.49
N ASN A 73 2.90 -26.88 12.39
CA ASN A 73 2.79 -25.43 12.47
C ASN A 73 3.45 -24.81 11.23
N TRP A 74 2.78 -23.82 10.64
CA TRP A 74 3.27 -23.15 9.45
C TRP A 74 3.14 -21.64 9.53
N PHE A 75 4.01 -20.96 8.77
CA PHE A 75 3.92 -19.55 8.45
C PHE A 75 3.96 -19.40 6.94
N ALA A 76 3.00 -18.70 6.35
CA ALA A 76 2.91 -18.47 4.92
C ALA A 76 2.73 -16.98 4.63
N HIS A 77 3.65 -16.41 3.87
CA HIS A 77 3.51 -15.08 3.27
C HIS A 77 3.07 -15.23 1.81
N LEU A 78 1.78 -15.00 1.55
CA LEU A 78 1.16 -15.04 0.23
C LEU A 78 1.10 -13.63 -0.35
N SER A 79 2.05 -13.28 -1.22
CA SER A 79 2.11 -11.97 -1.87
C SER A 79 1.58 -12.06 -3.30
N TYR A 80 0.36 -11.57 -3.52
CA TYR A 80 -0.17 -11.41 -4.86
C TYR A 80 0.40 -10.13 -5.49
N LEU A 81 0.87 -10.22 -6.74
CA LEU A 81 1.23 -9.03 -7.51
C LEU A 81 -0.03 -8.19 -7.82
N SER A 82 -1.13 -8.83 -8.20
CA SER A 82 -2.39 -8.16 -8.50
C SER A 82 -2.95 -7.44 -7.25
N PRO A 83 -3.50 -6.21 -7.38
CA PRO A 83 -3.92 -5.52 -8.61
C PRO A 83 -2.86 -4.58 -9.23
N HIS A 84 -1.57 -4.79 -8.97
CA HIS A 84 -0.49 -4.03 -9.60
C HIS A 84 -0.60 -4.06 -11.15
N PRO A 85 -0.23 -2.98 -11.84
CA PRO A 85 -0.19 -2.95 -13.30
C PRO A 85 0.77 -3.99 -13.93
N PRO A 86 0.66 -4.30 -15.24
CA PRO A 86 -0.29 -3.73 -16.19
C PRO A 86 -1.74 -4.09 -15.86
N TRP A 87 -2.67 -3.13 -15.99
CA TRP A 87 -4.08 -3.38 -15.69
C TRP A 87 -4.75 -4.15 -16.82
N ILE A 88 -4.76 -5.47 -16.67
CA ILE A 88 -5.42 -6.41 -17.55
C ILE A 88 -6.05 -7.52 -16.72
N ALA A 89 -7.31 -7.87 -17.02
CA ALA A 89 -8.07 -8.85 -16.25
C ALA A 89 -8.59 -9.96 -17.17
N PRO A 90 -8.55 -11.24 -16.77
CA PRO A 90 -9.21 -12.30 -17.52
C PRO A 90 -10.74 -12.17 -17.48
N GLU A 91 -11.42 -12.79 -18.44
CA GLU A 91 -12.87 -12.95 -18.35
C GLU A 91 -13.24 -13.75 -17.09
N LYS A 92 -14.32 -13.41 -16.39
CA LYS A 92 -15.29 -12.32 -16.67
C LYS A 92 -14.92 -10.97 -16.05
N TYR A 93 -13.79 -10.88 -15.36
CA TYR A 93 -13.42 -9.73 -14.53
C TYR A 93 -13.16 -8.45 -15.33
N ASN A 94 -12.68 -8.56 -16.57
CA ASN A 94 -12.47 -7.44 -17.48
C ASN A 94 -13.73 -6.61 -17.79
N ASN A 95 -14.90 -7.24 -17.67
CA ASN A 95 -16.20 -6.63 -17.94
C ASN A 95 -17.14 -6.70 -16.72
N MET A 96 -16.59 -6.91 -15.52
CA MET A 96 -17.38 -7.02 -14.29
C MET A 96 -17.91 -5.66 -13.81
N TYR A 97 -17.21 -4.58 -14.13
CA TYR A 97 -17.56 -3.22 -13.73
C TYR A 97 -17.72 -2.32 -14.97
N ASP A 98 -18.75 -1.47 -14.96
CA ASP A 98 -18.94 -0.46 -15.98
C ASP A 98 -18.11 0.79 -15.66
N PRO A 99 -17.22 1.26 -16.57
CA PRO A 99 -16.47 2.50 -16.41
C PRO A 99 -17.33 3.76 -16.14
N SER A 100 -18.61 3.75 -16.52
CA SER A 100 -19.53 4.85 -16.22
C SER A 100 -20.08 4.83 -14.79
N GLU A 101 -19.94 3.71 -14.07
CA GLU A 101 -20.43 3.51 -12.71
C GLU A 101 -19.32 3.59 -11.64
N VAL A 102 -18.04 3.56 -12.04
CA VAL A 102 -16.93 3.76 -11.09
C VAL A 102 -16.84 5.23 -10.64
N PRO A 103 -16.37 5.50 -9.40
CA PRO A 103 -16.15 6.87 -8.96
C PRO A 103 -15.18 7.59 -9.90
N LYS A 104 -15.49 8.85 -10.23
CA LYS A 104 -14.58 9.72 -10.99
C LYS A 104 -13.31 9.99 -10.17
N PRO A 105 -12.16 10.21 -10.83
CA PRO A 105 -10.95 10.59 -10.12
C PRO A 105 -11.13 11.93 -9.40
N ILE A 106 -10.58 12.04 -8.20
CA ILE A 106 -10.56 13.27 -7.40
C ILE A 106 -9.38 14.11 -7.87
N ARG A 107 -9.64 15.17 -8.62
CA ARG A 107 -8.60 16.06 -9.17
C ARG A 107 -9.19 17.42 -9.56
N ARG A 108 -8.35 18.43 -9.75
CA ARG A 108 -8.75 19.74 -10.27
C ARG A 108 -9.26 19.65 -11.71
N GLU A 109 -9.82 20.76 -12.19
CA GLU A 109 -10.36 20.86 -13.55
C GLU A 109 -9.28 20.70 -14.64
N SER A 110 -8.06 21.14 -14.36
CA SER A 110 -6.94 21.03 -15.29
C SER A 110 -5.66 20.55 -14.61
N LEU A 111 -4.84 19.82 -15.37
CA LEU A 111 -3.50 19.40 -14.95
C LEU A 111 -2.62 20.61 -14.59
N GLU A 112 -2.74 21.72 -15.31
CA GLU A 112 -1.98 22.93 -15.03
C GLU A 112 -2.33 23.53 -13.65
N ASP A 113 -3.60 23.48 -13.24
CA ASP A 113 -4.00 23.93 -11.91
C ASP A 113 -3.49 23.00 -10.81
N GLU A 114 -3.46 21.68 -11.07
CA GLU A 114 -2.90 20.67 -10.16
C GLU A 114 -1.40 20.87 -9.96
N ASP A 115 -0.65 21.02 -11.05
CA ASP A 115 0.81 21.21 -11.07
C ASP A 115 1.28 22.42 -10.25
N ARG A 116 0.44 23.45 -10.13
CA ARG A 116 0.77 24.67 -9.36
C ARG A 116 0.86 24.42 -7.86
N GLN A 117 0.34 23.30 -7.34
CA GLN A 117 0.39 23.00 -5.91
C GLN A 117 1.83 22.84 -5.41
N HIS A 118 2.64 22.07 -6.14
CA HIS A 118 4.01 21.80 -5.75
C HIS A 118 4.91 21.41 -6.95
N PRO A 119 6.17 21.89 -7.01
CA PRO A 119 7.08 21.52 -8.10
C PRO A 119 7.36 20.00 -8.21
N LEU A 120 7.42 19.28 -7.09
CA LEU A 120 7.53 17.81 -7.12
C LEU A 120 6.33 17.16 -7.81
N LEU A 121 5.11 17.66 -7.57
CA LEU A 121 3.91 17.08 -8.17
C LEU A 121 3.94 17.21 -9.70
N LYS A 122 4.27 18.41 -10.18
CA LYS A 122 4.50 18.65 -11.60
C LYS A 122 5.55 17.71 -12.20
N MET A 123 6.68 17.53 -11.51
CA MET A 123 7.73 16.61 -11.97
C MET A 123 7.22 15.16 -12.08
N LEU A 124 6.44 14.68 -11.10
CA LEU A 124 5.84 13.35 -11.15
C LEU A 124 4.86 13.21 -12.33
N HIS A 125 4.04 14.24 -12.60
CA HIS A 125 3.13 14.26 -13.75
C HIS A 125 3.85 14.24 -15.10
N GLU A 126 5.02 14.88 -15.20
CA GLU A 126 5.82 14.91 -16.43
C GLU A 126 6.63 13.63 -16.66
N LEU A 127 7.07 12.96 -15.60
CA LEU A 127 8.05 11.88 -15.69
C LEU A 127 7.48 10.48 -15.68
N ILE A 128 6.33 10.26 -15.03
CA ILE A 128 5.77 8.91 -14.90
C ILE A 128 5.10 8.53 -16.24
N PRO A 129 5.65 7.57 -17.01
CA PRO A 129 5.10 7.22 -18.31
C PRO A 129 3.90 6.30 -18.16
N ARG A 130 2.93 6.45 -19.07
CA ARG A 130 1.74 5.61 -19.19
C ARG A 130 2.08 4.12 -19.34
N SER A 131 3.19 3.78 -20.01
CA SER A 131 3.65 2.39 -20.19
C SER A 131 3.96 1.64 -18.89
N PHE A 132 4.10 2.33 -17.76
CA PHE A 132 4.22 1.66 -16.45
C PHE A 132 2.91 1.05 -15.97
N PHE A 133 1.76 1.51 -16.49
CA PHE A 133 0.43 1.07 -16.06
C PHE A 133 -0.34 0.32 -17.14
N PHE A 134 -0.12 0.68 -18.41
CA PHE A 134 -0.85 0.15 -19.56
C PHE A 134 0.10 -0.65 -20.44
N ASN A 135 -0.42 -1.74 -21.01
CA ASN A 135 0.34 -2.56 -21.95
C ASN A 135 0.15 -2.14 -23.42
N ASP A 136 -0.12 -0.85 -23.67
CA ASP A 136 -0.30 -0.26 -25.01
C ASP A 136 1.01 0.31 -25.61
N LYS A 137 2.12 0.23 -24.87
CA LYS A 137 3.48 0.68 -25.22
C LYS A 137 3.60 2.19 -25.47
N LEU A 138 2.61 2.98 -25.05
CA LEU A 138 2.68 4.45 -25.11
C LEU A 138 3.60 5.00 -24.02
N ILE A 139 4.49 5.92 -24.38
CA ILE A 139 5.49 6.50 -23.46
C ILE A 139 5.13 7.90 -22.97
N GLU A 140 3.98 8.43 -23.36
CA GLU A 140 3.50 9.73 -22.91
C GLU A 140 3.24 9.73 -21.40
N PRO A 141 3.31 10.89 -20.71
CA PRO A 141 3.08 10.95 -19.28
C PRO A 141 1.68 10.49 -18.91
N ALA A 142 1.58 9.73 -17.82
CA ALA A 142 0.33 9.14 -17.37
C ALA A 142 -0.72 10.20 -17.00
N ALA A 143 -0.28 11.39 -16.58
CA ALA A 143 -1.16 12.52 -16.28
C ALA A 143 -1.98 13.02 -17.49
N LEU A 144 -1.59 12.68 -18.72
CA LEU A 144 -2.28 13.08 -19.96
C LEU A 144 -3.33 12.08 -20.44
N MET A 145 -3.60 11.01 -19.68
CA MET A 145 -4.61 10.02 -20.04
C MET A 145 -6.00 10.64 -20.25
N SER A 146 -6.72 10.14 -21.25
CA SER A 146 -8.11 10.51 -21.49
C SER A 146 -9.03 10.04 -20.35
N ASP A 147 -10.10 10.77 -20.08
CA ASP A 147 -11.11 10.37 -19.07
C ASP A 147 -11.64 8.95 -19.31
N LEU A 148 -11.82 8.57 -20.57
CA LEU A 148 -12.25 7.22 -20.96
C LEU A 148 -11.26 6.16 -20.47
N ASP A 149 -9.96 6.39 -20.65
CA ASP A 149 -8.93 5.47 -20.20
C ASP A 149 -8.81 5.43 -18.68
N VAL A 150 -8.91 6.58 -17.99
CA VAL A 150 -8.87 6.62 -16.53
C VAL A 150 -10.03 5.83 -15.93
N LEU A 151 -11.25 6.05 -16.43
CA LEU A 151 -12.44 5.34 -15.96
C LEU A 151 -12.38 3.85 -16.30
N GLN A 152 -11.89 3.48 -17.50
CA GLN A 152 -11.72 2.08 -17.86
C GLN A 152 -10.63 1.39 -17.02
N ALA A 153 -9.53 2.08 -16.71
CA ALA A 153 -8.49 1.58 -15.82
C ALA A 153 -9.03 1.32 -14.42
N ARG A 154 -9.83 2.24 -13.85
CA ARG A 154 -10.51 2.05 -12.55
C ARG A 154 -11.44 0.83 -12.57
N ALA A 155 -12.23 0.66 -13.62
CA ALA A 155 -13.11 -0.51 -13.77
C ALA A 155 -12.32 -1.82 -13.88
N THR A 156 -11.23 -1.83 -14.66
CA THR A 156 -10.35 -3.02 -14.77
C THR A 156 -9.66 -3.31 -13.43
N TYR A 157 -9.16 -2.30 -12.73
CA TYR A 157 -8.56 -2.42 -11.40
C TYR A 157 -9.54 -3.08 -10.41
N TYR A 158 -10.81 -2.64 -10.38
CA TYR A 158 -11.85 -3.27 -9.55
C TYR A 158 -12.15 -4.71 -9.96
N GLY A 159 -12.13 -5.01 -11.26
CA GLY A 159 -12.21 -6.37 -11.78
C GLY A 159 -11.10 -7.26 -11.23
N ILE A 160 -9.85 -6.78 -11.25
CA ILE A 160 -8.69 -7.51 -10.71
C ILE A 160 -8.81 -7.69 -9.20
N MET A 161 -9.28 -6.69 -8.45
CA MET A 161 -9.54 -6.85 -7.01
C MET A 161 -10.55 -7.98 -6.74
N SER A 162 -11.64 -8.06 -7.54
CA SER A 162 -12.62 -9.14 -7.42
C SER A 162 -12.05 -10.52 -7.76
N GLN A 163 -11.09 -10.58 -8.70
CA GLN A 163 -10.37 -11.80 -9.00
C GLN A 163 -9.50 -12.24 -7.80
N VAL A 164 -8.77 -11.31 -7.19
CA VAL A 164 -7.97 -11.59 -5.99
C VAL A 164 -8.86 -12.06 -4.84
N ASP A 165 -9.99 -11.38 -4.59
CA ASP A 165 -10.96 -11.79 -3.58
C ASP A 165 -11.51 -13.20 -3.81
N HIS A 166 -11.83 -13.55 -5.06
CA HIS A 166 -12.26 -14.91 -5.42
C HIS A 166 -11.22 -15.97 -5.01
N HIS A 167 -9.95 -15.74 -5.33
CA HIS A 167 -8.87 -16.69 -5.03
C HIS A 167 -8.49 -16.71 -3.54
N LEU A 168 -8.56 -15.58 -2.83
CA LEU A 168 -8.51 -15.55 -1.36
C LEU A 168 -9.63 -16.41 -0.76
N GLY A 169 -10.84 -16.34 -1.32
CA GLY A 169 -11.95 -17.21 -0.96
C GLY A 169 -11.62 -18.70 -1.07
N ARG A 170 -10.81 -19.11 -2.07
CA ARG A 170 -10.33 -20.49 -2.20
C ARG A 170 -9.39 -20.89 -1.05
N VAL A 171 -8.47 -20.01 -0.66
CA VAL A 171 -7.58 -20.22 0.49
C VAL A 171 -8.38 -20.36 1.78
N ILE A 172 -9.31 -19.43 2.04
CA ILE A 172 -10.16 -19.49 3.23
C ILE A 172 -11.02 -20.77 3.26
N ASN A 173 -11.58 -21.16 2.11
CA ASN A 173 -12.36 -22.39 2.01
C ASN A 173 -11.52 -23.64 2.24
N TYR A 174 -10.27 -23.66 1.77
CA TYR A 174 -9.36 -24.76 2.05
C TYR A 174 -9.08 -24.87 3.55
N LEU A 175 -8.67 -23.77 4.20
CA LEU A 175 -8.41 -23.75 5.64
C LEU A 175 -9.61 -24.22 6.47
N LYS A 176 -10.84 -23.87 6.07
CA LYS A 176 -12.06 -24.35 6.73
C LYS A 176 -12.27 -25.85 6.55
N LYS A 177 -12.07 -26.37 5.32
CA LYS A 177 -12.25 -27.80 5.02
C LYS A 177 -11.21 -28.68 5.73
N SER A 178 -9.98 -28.21 5.85
CA SER A 178 -8.90 -28.91 6.54
C SER A 178 -8.90 -28.69 8.05
N GLY A 179 -9.87 -27.96 8.62
CA GLY A 179 -9.94 -27.66 10.05
C GLY A 179 -8.89 -26.66 10.58
N GLN A 180 -8.09 -26.05 9.70
CA GLN A 180 -6.98 -25.16 10.06
C GLN A 180 -7.43 -23.70 10.26
N TYR A 181 -8.60 -23.31 9.74
CA TYR A 181 -9.10 -21.94 9.84
C TYR A 181 -9.20 -21.46 11.29
N GLU A 182 -9.67 -22.31 12.20
CA GLU A 182 -9.87 -21.94 13.61
C GLU A 182 -8.58 -21.86 14.43
N SER A 183 -7.43 -22.26 13.89
CA SER A 183 -6.10 -22.15 14.53
C SER A 183 -5.16 -21.19 13.81
N THR A 184 -5.61 -20.51 12.75
CA THR A 184 -4.79 -19.62 11.92
C THR A 184 -5.00 -18.14 12.26
N LEU A 185 -3.92 -17.40 12.53
CA LEU A 185 -3.86 -15.95 12.43
C LEU A 185 -3.83 -15.55 10.95
N ILE A 186 -4.82 -14.77 10.49
CA ILE A 186 -4.91 -14.28 9.11
C ILE A 186 -4.77 -12.77 9.15
N ILE A 187 -3.77 -12.25 8.43
CA ILE A 187 -3.55 -10.82 8.22
C ILE A 187 -3.65 -10.57 6.71
N PHE A 188 -4.57 -9.70 6.31
CA PHE A 188 -4.69 -9.20 4.95
C PHE A 188 -4.32 -7.73 4.94
N THR A 189 -3.39 -7.35 4.06
CA THR A 189 -2.94 -5.96 3.87
C THR A 189 -2.47 -5.75 2.44
N SER A 190 -2.27 -4.48 2.06
CA SER A 190 -1.48 -4.08 0.89
C SER A 190 -0.11 -3.57 1.33
N ASP A 191 0.87 -3.55 0.44
CA ASP A 191 2.17 -2.92 0.66
C ASP A 191 2.09 -1.39 0.52
N HIS A 192 1.30 -0.92 -0.46
CA HIS A 192 1.00 0.50 -0.68
C HIS A 192 -0.40 0.67 -1.30
N GLY A 193 -0.85 1.92 -1.43
CA GLY A 193 -2.09 2.29 -2.11
C GLY A 193 -1.89 2.59 -3.60
N GLU A 194 -2.86 3.23 -4.26
CA GLU A 194 -2.81 3.54 -5.69
C GLU A 194 -3.61 4.82 -5.97
N GLN A 195 -2.99 5.79 -6.65
CA GLN A 195 -3.62 7.07 -7.00
C GLN A 195 -4.77 6.90 -8.00
N LEU A 196 -4.65 5.95 -8.93
CA LEU A 196 -5.70 5.55 -9.87
C LEU A 196 -6.39 6.72 -10.61
N GLY A 197 -5.62 7.77 -10.92
CA GLY A 197 -6.05 8.97 -11.62
C GLY A 197 -6.40 10.16 -10.72
N ASP A 198 -6.50 9.96 -9.41
CA ASP A 198 -6.64 11.06 -8.44
C ASP A 198 -5.41 11.98 -8.55
N HIS A 199 -5.64 13.29 -8.46
CA HIS A 199 -4.66 14.35 -8.71
C HIS A 199 -3.92 14.22 -10.05
N TYR A 200 -4.51 13.60 -11.08
CA TYR A 200 -3.82 13.25 -12.35
C TYR A 200 -2.63 12.29 -12.17
N SER A 201 -2.47 11.72 -10.99
CA SER A 201 -1.38 10.83 -10.63
C SER A 201 -1.80 9.36 -10.77
N PHE A 202 -0.81 8.51 -11.01
CA PHE A 202 -0.95 7.06 -11.08
C PHE A 202 0.23 6.40 -10.36
N GLY A 203 0.01 5.21 -9.82
CA GLY A 203 0.96 4.51 -9.00
C GLY A 203 0.97 4.98 -7.55
N LYS A 204 2.15 4.86 -6.95
CA LYS A 204 2.45 5.15 -5.56
C LYS A 204 3.65 6.08 -5.52
N SER A 205 3.41 7.36 -5.28
CA SER A 205 4.45 8.39 -5.24
C SER A 205 3.92 9.65 -4.55
N GLY A 206 4.83 10.57 -4.26
CA GLY A 206 4.49 11.88 -3.74
C GLY A 206 4.03 11.80 -2.29
N TYR A 207 2.93 12.48 -1.99
CA TYR A 207 2.51 12.71 -0.61
C TYR A 207 1.01 12.55 -0.37
N PHE A 208 0.17 12.34 -1.38
CA PHE A 208 -1.28 12.21 -1.19
C PHE A 208 -1.67 10.88 -0.52
N ASP A 209 -2.77 10.89 0.24
CA ASP A 209 -3.21 9.76 1.07
C ASP A 209 -3.41 8.46 0.27
N GLN A 210 -3.89 8.55 -0.98
CA GLN A 210 -4.22 7.40 -1.83
C GLN A 210 -3.01 6.48 -2.07
N SER A 211 -1.77 7.00 -2.03
CA SER A 211 -0.55 6.19 -2.18
C SER A 211 -0.23 5.35 -0.92
N TYR A 212 -0.79 5.69 0.24
CA TYR A 212 -0.34 5.17 1.55
C TYR A 212 -1.47 4.60 2.40
N TYR A 213 -2.72 4.96 2.14
CA TYR A 213 -3.88 4.44 2.85
C TYR A 213 -4.24 3.04 2.35
N ILE A 214 -3.88 2.03 3.14
CA ILE A 214 -3.97 0.61 2.78
C ILE A 214 -4.98 -0.15 3.63
N PRO A 215 -5.62 -1.21 3.10
CA PRO A 215 -6.47 -2.08 3.91
C PRO A 215 -5.63 -2.83 4.95
N LEU A 216 -6.19 -3.05 6.14
CA LEU A 216 -5.64 -3.98 7.13
C LEU A 216 -6.78 -4.73 7.80
N ILE A 217 -6.86 -6.04 7.58
CA ILE A 217 -7.83 -6.93 8.22
C ILE A 217 -7.06 -8.01 8.98
N ILE A 218 -7.29 -8.10 10.28
CA ILE A 218 -6.67 -9.10 11.15
C ILE A 218 -7.75 -9.99 11.75
N ARG A 219 -7.60 -11.29 11.56
CA ARG A 219 -8.46 -12.32 12.17
C ARG A 219 -7.60 -13.26 12.98
N THR A 220 -7.90 -13.39 14.26
CA THR A 220 -7.23 -14.34 15.15
C THR A 220 -8.15 -15.52 15.53
N PRO A 221 -7.59 -16.68 15.90
CA PRO A 221 -8.35 -17.81 16.45
C PRO A 221 -9.22 -17.48 17.67
N GLU A 222 -8.74 -16.58 18.53
CA GLU A 222 -9.35 -16.28 19.82
C GLU A 222 -10.67 -15.52 19.68
N ILE A 223 -10.82 -14.70 18.63
CA ILE A 223 -12.06 -13.98 18.31
C ILE A 223 -13.24 -14.96 18.07
N ALA A 224 -12.97 -16.18 17.60
CA ALA A 224 -14.02 -17.18 17.37
C ALA A 224 -14.50 -17.86 18.67
N LYS A 225 -13.70 -17.81 19.74
CA LYS A 225 -13.96 -18.51 21.01
C LYS A 225 -14.51 -17.61 22.11
N GLN A 226 -14.50 -16.29 21.91
CA GLN A 226 -14.94 -15.34 22.93
C GLN A 226 -16.46 -15.11 22.86
N SER A 227 -17.13 -15.55 23.92
CA SER A 227 -18.54 -15.21 24.20
C SER A 227 -18.57 -14.05 25.18
N SER A 228 -19.26 -12.98 24.77
CA SER A 228 -19.81 -11.89 25.61
C SER A 228 -18.86 -11.02 26.45
N GLU A 229 -19.08 -9.71 26.30
CA GLU A 229 -18.91 -8.61 27.27
C GLU A 229 -17.57 -7.84 27.39
N GLU A 230 -16.38 -8.37 27.07
CA GLU A 230 -15.13 -7.64 27.34
C GLU A 230 -14.08 -7.56 26.21
N SER A 231 -14.42 -7.81 24.94
CA SER A 231 -13.43 -7.72 23.85
C SER A 231 -14.06 -7.29 22.52
N VAL A 232 -13.25 -6.65 21.67
CA VAL A 232 -13.61 -6.18 20.33
C VAL A 232 -14.22 -7.33 19.52
N VAL A 233 -15.51 -7.18 19.26
CA VAL A 233 -16.38 -8.19 18.65
C VAL A 233 -15.93 -8.46 17.22
N ARG A 234 -16.07 -9.70 16.74
CA ARG A 234 -15.97 -10.01 15.30
C ARG A 234 -16.77 -8.99 14.47
N GLY A 235 -16.14 -8.36 13.48
CA GLY A 235 -16.79 -7.36 12.62
C GLY A 235 -16.71 -5.91 13.13
N THR A 236 -15.82 -5.65 14.07
CA THR A 236 -15.46 -4.30 14.54
C THR A 236 -14.49 -3.60 13.58
N GLN A 237 -14.47 -2.27 13.69
CA GLN A 237 -13.55 -1.39 12.97
C GLN A 237 -12.72 -0.59 13.98
N VAL A 238 -11.42 -0.47 13.71
CA VAL A 238 -10.51 0.39 14.47
C VAL A 238 -10.28 1.66 13.66
N GLU A 239 -10.63 2.81 14.22
CA GLU A 239 -10.45 4.12 13.58
C GLU A 239 -9.13 4.81 14.00
N LEU A 240 -8.41 4.23 14.97
CA LEU A 240 -7.11 4.72 15.41
C LEU A 240 -6.04 4.49 14.34
N PHE A 241 -5.04 5.37 14.34
CA PHE A 241 -3.91 5.32 13.42
C PHE A 241 -3.01 4.09 13.63
N THR A 242 -2.91 3.26 12.59
CA THR A 242 -2.00 2.13 12.47
C THR A 242 -1.03 2.34 11.32
N GLU A 243 0.17 1.79 11.41
CA GLU A 243 1.21 1.89 10.37
C GLU A 243 1.65 0.49 9.92
N ALA A 244 2.13 0.33 8.68
CA ALA A 244 2.55 -0.97 8.15
C ALA A 244 3.62 -1.67 9.03
N ILE A 245 4.46 -0.88 9.69
CA ILE A 245 5.48 -1.33 10.64
C ILE A 245 4.91 -2.08 11.86
N ASP A 246 3.61 -1.96 12.14
CA ASP A 246 2.92 -2.63 13.25
C ASP A 246 2.65 -4.12 12.98
N VAL A 247 2.70 -4.57 11.72
CA VAL A 247 2.35 -5.94 11.34
C VAL A 247 3.33 -6.96 11.92
N MET A 248 4.64 -6.74 11.77
CA MET A 248 5.67 -7.65 12.29
C MET A 248 5.61 -7.80 13.82
N PRO A 249 5.60 -6.72 14.62
CA PRO A 249 5.39 -6.81 16.07
C PRO A 249 4.11 -7.55 16.46
N THR A 250 3.01 -7.39 15.70
CA THR A 250 1.75 -8.10 15.96
C THR A 250 1.87 -9.60 15.77
N ILE A 251 2.56 -10.04 14.71
CA ILE A 251 2.80 -11.47 14.45
C ILE A 251 3.68 -12.07 15.56
N LEU A 252 4.76 -11.39 15.92
CA LEU A 252 5.69 -11.88 16.95
C LEU A 252 5.02 -11.94 18.34
N ASP A 253 4.23 -10.93 18.69
CA ASP A 253 3.43 -10.91 19.93
C ASP A 253 2.42 -12.07 19.95
N TRP A 254 1.77 -12.39 18.82
CA TRP A 254 0.82 -13.50 18.74
C TRP A 254 1.50 -14.87 18.85
N LEU A 255 2.71 -14.99 18.33
CA LEU A 255 3.57 -16.17 18.49
C LEU A 255 4.25 -16.24 19.86
N GLU A 256 3.95 -15.31 20.76
CA GLU A 256 4.57 -15.19 22.10
C GLU A 256 6.11 -15.14 22.02
N THR A 257 6.64 -14.51 20.98
CA THR A 257 8.07 -14.39 20.69
C THR A 257 8.54 -12.96 20.93
N GLU A 258 9.83 -12.80 21.22
CA GLU A 258 10.44 -11.49 21.44
C GLU A 258 10.27 -10.56 20.23
N ILE A 259 9.76 -9.36 20.48
CA ILE A 259 9.73 -8.26 19.52
C ILE A 259 11.09 -7.54 19.59
N PRO A 260 11.85 -7.44 18.49
CA PRO A 260 13.11 -6.70 18.45
C PRO A 260 12.91 -5.24 18.88
N GLU A 261 13.87 -4.70 19.64
CA GLU A 261 13.78 -3.31 20.16
C GLU A 261 13.96 -2.26 19.05
N GLU A 262 14.56 -2.68 17.95
CA GLU A 262 14.75 -1.94 16.71
C GLU A 262 13.42 -1.68 15.99
N CYS A 263 12.37 -2.48 16.26
CA CYS A 263 11.05 -2.22 15.69
C CYS A 263 10.56 -0.83 16.10
N ASP A 264 10.19 -0.02 15.09
CA ASP A 264 9.48 1.24 15.30
C ASP A 264 7.98 0.99 15.55
N GLY A 265 7.43 -0.05 14.93
CA GLY A 265 6.04 -0.45 15.06
C GLY A 265 5.70 -1.08 16.42
N ARG A 266 4.40 -1.20 16.67
CA ARG A 266 3.83 -1.67 17.93
C ARG A 266 2.75 -2.71 17.65
N SER A 267 2.69 -3.75 18.47
CA SER A 267 1.68 -4.81 18.33
C SER A 267 0.26 -4.24 18.37
N LEU A 268 -0.57 -4.72 17.45
CA LEU A 268 -2.00 -4.42 17.31
C LEU A 268 -2.89 -5.40 18.09
N LEU A 269 -2.31 -6.45 18.71
CA LEU A 269 -3.08 -7.40 19.51
C LEU A 269 -3.92 -6.76 20.63
N PRO A 270 -3.51 -5.65 21.30
CA PRO A 270 -4.38 -4.97 22.26
C PRO A 270 -5.74 -4.59 21.66
N PHE A 271 -5.78 -4.09 20.42
CA PHE A 271 -7.03 -3.71 19.77
C PHE A 271 -7.94 -4.91 19.55
N LEU A 272 -7.38 -6.05 19.15
CA LEU A 272 -8.13 -7.30 18.96
C LEU A 272 -8.72 -7.84 20.27
N LYS A 273 -8.16 -7.41 21.42
CA LYS A 273 -8.63 -7.73 22.77
C LYS A 273 -9.51 -6.62 23.37
N GLY A 274 -9.94 -5.65 22.58
CA GLY A 274 -10.78 -4.53 23.04
C GLY A 274 -10.06 -3.49 23.89
N LYS A 275 -8.73 -3.41 23.82
CA LYS A 275 -7.92 -2.48 24.59
C LYS A 275 -7.25 -1.46 23.67
N ILE A 276 -7.33 -0.20 24.06
CA ILE A 276 -6.57 0.88 23.44
C ILE A 276 -5.41 1.22 24.39
N PRO A 277 -4.14 1.08 23.97
CA PRO A 277 -3.02 1.48 24.81
C PRO A 277 -3.04 2.99 25.10
N ASP A 278 -2.87 3.39 26.36
CA ASP A 278 -2.92 4.81 26.80
C ASP A 278 -1.93 5.73 26.07
N ASN A 279 -0.83 5.15 25.59
CA ASN A 279 0.26 5.82 24.89
C ASN A 279 0.23 5.55 23.38
N TRP A 280 -0.89 5.12 22.79
CA TRP A 280 -0.98 4.89 21.35
C TRP A 280 -0.71 6.17 20.54
N ARG A 281 -0.21 6.02 19.31
CA ARG A 281 0.10 7.16 18.44
C ARG A 281 -1.16 7.97 18.13
N THR A 282 -1.01 9.28 18.02
CA THR A 282 -2.09 10.23 17.66
C THR A 282 -1.97 10.75 16.23
N GLU A 283 -0.97 10.26 15.50
CA GLU A 283 -0.60 10.63 14.14
C GLU A 283 -0.14 9.37 13.38
N VAL A 284 -0.29 9.35 12.06
CA VAL A 284 0.45 8.44 11.16
C VAL A 284 1.61 9.16 10.50
N HIS A 285 2.65 8.37 10.19
CA HIS A 285 3.86 8.84 9.55
C HIS A 285 4.20 7.96 8.35
N TRP A 286 4.71 8.58 7.30
CA TRP A 286 5.34 7.86 6.20
C TRP A 286 6.38 8.75 5.53
N GLU A 287 7.24 8.12 4.73
CA GLU A 287 8.35 8.78 4.06
C GLU A 287 8.36 8.41 2.58
N TYR A 288 8.89 9.30 1.76
CA TYR A 288 9.08 9.07 0.34
C TYR A 288 10.40 9.67 -0.11
N ASP A 289 11.20 8.85 -0.79
CA ASP A 289 12.45 9.27 -1.39
C ASP A 289 12.28 9.25 -2.91
N PHE A 290 12.44 10.42 -3.53
CA PHE A 290 12.28 10.62 -4.97
C PHE A 290 13.64 10.67 -5.69
N ARG A 291 14.72 10.19 -5.06
CA ARG A 291 15.99 9.97 -5.77
C ARG A 291 15.78 8.98 -6.92
N GLN A 292 16.37 9.26 -8.06
CA GLN A 292 16.25 8.43 -9.26
C GLN A 292 17.62 8.19 -9.88
N ILE A 293 18.33 7.20 -9.33
CA ILE A 293 19.69 6.88 -9.76
C ILE A 293 19.67 6.36 -11.20
N GLY A 294 20.29 7.10 -12.11
CA GLY A 294 20.54 6.68 -13.50
C GLY A 294 19.44 7.03 -14.52
N SER A 295 18.16 7.04 -14.15
CA SER A 295 17.06 7.22 -15.12
C SER A 295 16.47 8.63 -15.16
N PHE A 296 16.33 9.31 -14.02
CA PHE A 296 15.76 10.67 -13.93
C PHE A 296 16.67 11.66 -13.20
N GLN A 297 17.89 11.25 -12.83
CA GLN A 297 18.90 12.11 -12.21
C GLN A 297 19.09 13.45 -12.95
N PRO A 298 19.21 13.50 -14.30
CA PRO A 298 19.39 14.77 -15.00
C PRO A 298 18.20 15.73 -14.82
N MET A 299 16.96 15.22 -14.71
CA MET A 299 15.78 16.07 -14.55
C MET A 299 15.72 16.67 -13.14
N ILE A 300 16.02 15.88 -12.10
CA ILE A 300 16.05 16.37 -10.71
C ILE A 300 17.08 17.49 -10.57
N GLU A 301 18.27 17.30 -11.14
CA GLU A 301 19.33 18.33 -11.14
C GLU A 301 18.93 19.57 -11.95
N GLN A 302 18.29 19.40 -13.11
CA GLN A 302 17.87 20.52 -13.96
C GLN A 302 16.67 21.29 -13.39
N GLN A 303 15.67 20.60 -12.83
CA GLN A 303 14.45 21.23 -12.29
C GLN A 303 14.65 21.79 -10.89
N PHE A 304 15.41 21.10 -10.04
CA PHE A 304 15.53 21.46 -8.62
C PHE A 304 16.94 21.78 -8.15
N GLY A 305 17.99 21.35 -8.88
CA GLY A 305 19.38 21.56 -8.45
C GLY A 305 19.71 20.85 -7.13
N LEU A 306 19.08 19.70 -6.86
CA LEU A 306 19.22 18.95 -5.61
C LEU A 306 20.21 17.80 -5.74
N SER A 307 20.91 17.49 -4.65
CA SER A 307 21.64 16.23 -4.51
C SER A 307 20.69 15.07 -4.18
N PRO A 308 21.10 13.79 -4.40
CA PRO A 308 20.27 12.64 -4.04
C PRO A 308 19.81 12.63 -2.58
N ASP A 309 20.64 13.05 -1.62
CA ASP A 309 20.28 13.06 -0.19
C ASP A 309 19.32 14.20 0.20
N GLN A 310 19.06 15.14 -0.71
CA GLN A 310 18.05 16.19 -0.56
C GLN A 310 16.68 15.78 -1.12
N CYS A 311 16.59 14.60 -1.77
CA CYS A 311 15.41 14.15 -2.51
C CYS A 311 14.46 13.30 -1.66
N SER A 312 14.08 13.79 -0.48
CA SER A 312 13.15 13.08 0.41
C SER A 312 12.11 13.98 1.04
N LEU A 313 11.02 13.35 1.47
CA LEU A 313 9.97 13.96 2.27
C LEU A 313 9.52 13.02 3.38
N THR A 314 9.01 13.63 4.45
CA THR A 314 8.32 12.95 5.56
C THR A 314 6.94 13.56 5.70
N VAL A 315 5.93 12.73 5.90
CA VAL A 315 4.57 13.15 6.19
C VAL A 315 4.20 12.80 7.62
N LEU A 316 3.52 13.75 8.27
CA LEU A 316 2.84 13.56 9.55
C LEU A 316 1.38 13.97 9.36
N ARG A 317 0.45 13.08 9.68
CA ARG A 317 -0.99 13.30 9.49
C ARG A 317 -1.78 12.87 10.72
N ASP A 318 -2.71 13.70 11.16
CA ASP A 318 -3.75 13.34 12.12
C ASP A 318 -5.15 13.59 11.52
N GLU A 319 -6.20 13.60 12.35
CA GLU A 319 -7.58 13.82 11.90
C GLU A 319 -7.84 15.24 11.38
N HIS A 320 -7.00 16.20 11.75
CA HIS A 320 -7.22 17.62 11.45
C HIS A 320 -6.32 18.12 10.34
N TYR A 321 -5.03 17.78 10.39
CA TYR A 321 -4.06 18.30 9.45
C TYR A 321 -3.12 17.23 8.94
N LYS A 322 -2.62 17.48 7.74
CA LYS A 322 -1.52 16.77 7.12
C LYS A 322 -0.39 17.72 6.82
N PHE A 323 0.78 17.43 7.38
CA PHE A 323 2.00 18.21 7.19
C PHE A 323 3.03 17.39 6.44
N VAL A 324 3.52 17.95 5.33
CA VAL A 324 4.55 17.35 4.48
C VAL A 324 5.80 18.21 4.59
N HIS A 325 6.85 17.67 5.20
CA HIS A 325 8.15 18.31 5.21
C HIS A 325 9.02 17.73 4.11
N MET A 326 9.61 18.59 3.30
CA MET A 326 10.55 18.22 2.24
C MET A 326 11.94 18.64 2.67
N THR A 327 12.94 17.78 2.46
CA THR A 327 14.32 18.06 2.91
C THR A 327 14.89 19.33 2.29
N ALA A 328 14.57 19.63 1.03
CA ALA A 328 15.09 20.80 0.31
C ALA A 328 14.07 21.51 -0.61
N LEU A 329 12.78 21.16 -0.51
CA LEU A 329 11.69 21.84 -1.22
C LEU A 329 10.74 22.51 -0.23
N LYS A 330 9.74 23.24 -0.73
CA LYS A 330 8.78 23.92 0.14
C LYS A 330 7.89 22.88 0.86
N PRO A 331 7.56 23.09 2.14
CA PRO A 331 6.62 22.21 2.83
C PRO A 331 5.18 22.38 2.30
N LEU A 332 4.34 21.41 2.62
CA LEU A 332 2.89 21.48 2.41
C LEU A 332 2.14 21.32 3.75
N LEU A 333 1.01 22.00 3.88
CA LEU A 333 0.09 21.84 4.99
C LEU A 333 -1.34 21.82 4.45
N PHE A 334 -2.11 20.80 4.80
CA PHE A 334 -3.52 20.66 4.42
C PHE A 334 -4.40 20.62 5.68
N ASP A 335 -5.51 21.35 5.65
CA ASP A 335 -6.56 21.35 6.68
C ASP A 335 -7.63 20.34 6.26
N LEU A 336 -7.50 19.09 6.72
CA LEU A 336 -8.30 17.96 6.27
C LEU A 336 -9.79 18.06 6.64
N GLN A 337 -10.13 18.95 7.57
CA GLN A 337 -11.53 19.23 7.94
C GLN A 337 -12.23 20.10 6.88
N LYS A 338 -11.47 20.93 6.15
CA LYS A 338 -12.00 21.82 5.11
C LYS A 338 -11.65 21.34 3.69
N ASP A 339 -10.54 20.64 3.57
CA ASP A 339 -9.93 20.21 2.33
C ASP A 339 -9.45 18.74 2.48
N PRO A 340 -10.39 17.79 2.65
CA PRO A 340 -10.06 16.37 2.81
C PRO A 340 -9.41 15.76 1.56
N GLU A 341 -9.55 16.43 0.42
CA GLU A 341 -8.98 16.05 -0.88
C GLU A 341 -7.64 16.76 -1.15
N GLU A 342 -7.05 17.43 -0.15
CA GLU A 342 -5.66 17.91 -0.18
C GLU A 342 -5.31 18.87 -1.34
N PHE A 343 -6.23 19.74 -1.75
CA PHE A 343 -6.01 20.64 -2.88
C PHE A 343 -5.26 21.94 -2.51
N ILE A 344 -5.41 22.43 -1.29
CA ILE A 344 -5.02 23.78 -0.86
C ILE A 344 -3.83 23.70 0.11
N ASN A 345 -2.64 24.03 -0.39
CA ASN A 345 -1.46 24.18 0.45
C ASN A 345 -1.53 25.47 1.28
N LEU A 346 -1.58 25.32 2.60
CA LEU A 346 -1.66 26.40 3.59
C LEU A 346 -0.30 26.77 4.22
N ALA A 347 0.80 26.12 3.83
CA ALA A 347 2.09 26.28 4.50
C ALA A 347 2.63 27.73 4.51
N ASN A 348 2.27 28.54 3.50
CA ASN A 348 2.66 29.96 3.40
C ASN A 348 1.58 30.92 3.91
N ASP A 349 0.44 30.44 4.40
CA ASP A 349 -0.62 31.29 4.93
C ASP A 349 -0.22 31.80 6.33
N PRO A 350 -0.14 33.14 6.56
CA PRO A 350 0.19 33.70 7.86
C PRO A 350 -0.74 33.26 8.99
N ARG A 351 -1.98 32.88 8.68
CA ARG A 351 -2.99 32.44 9.65
C ARG A 351 -2.71 31.05 10.22
N TYR A 352 -1.86 30.26 9.54
CA TYR A 352 -1.56 28.87 9.89
C TYR A 352 -0.14 28.69 10.46
N GLN A 353 0.58 29.77 10.77
CA GLN A 353 1.97 29.69 11.26
C GLN A 353 2.11 28.95 12.60
N ASP A 354 1.16 29.12 13.51
CA ASP A 354 1.17 28.39 14.79
C ASP A 354 0.96 26.88 14.57
N ILE A 355 0.13 26.51 13.58
CA ILE A 355 -0.07 25.11 13.18
C ILE A 355 1.20 24.57 12.52
N MET A 356 1.81 25.31 11.59
CA MET A 356 3.09 24.94 10.97
C MET A 356 4.17 24.68 12.02
N LEU A 357 4.32 25.56 13.00
CA LEU A 357 5.29 25.39 14.09
C LEU A 357 4.98 24.13 14.92
N LYS A 358 3.71 23.94 15.30
CA LYS A 358 3.27 22.77 16.07
C LYS A 358 3.59 21.45 15.35
N TYR A 359 3.24 21.34 14.06
CA TYR A 359 3.45 20.11 13.29
C TYR A 359 4.93 19.88 12.97
N THR A 360 5.71 20.95 12.78
CA THR A 360 7.17 20.85 12.67
C THR A 360 7.80 20.31 13.97
N GLN A 361 7.34 20.80 15.14
CA GLN A 361 7.80 20.29 16.43
C GLN A 361 7.42 18.82 16.64
N LYS A 362 6.17 18.43 16.32
CA LYS A 362 5.74 17.02 16.36
C LYS A 362 6.65 16.13 15.51
N MET A 363 6.92 16.53 14.27
CA MET A 363 7.77 15.77 13.35
C MET A 363 9.21 15.67 13.83
N LEU A 364 9.77 16.75 14.38
CA LEU A 364 11.11 16.73 14.98
C LEU A 364 11.16 15.77 16.17
N SER A 365 10.16 15.80 17.06
CA SER A 365 10.06 14.85 18.17
C SER A 365 9.94 13.41 17.68
N TRP A 366 9.13 13.15 16.64
CA TRP A 366 9.01 11.83 16.02
C TRP A 366 10.35 11.33 15.49
N GLN A 367 11.07 12.13 14.69
CA GLN A 367 12.41 11.82 14.18
C GLN A 367 13.41 11.53 15.31
N MET A 368 13.37 12.28 16.41
CA MET A 368 14.26 12.07 17.56
C MET A 368 13.94 10.77 18.32
N LEU A 369 12.67 10.39 18.42
CA LEU A 369 12.21 9.17 19.09
C LEU A 369 12.45 7.88 18.26
N HIS A 370 12.55 8.00 16.94
CA HIS A 370 12.71 6.88 16.01
C HIS A 370 14.13 6.73 15.45
N ARG A 371 15.14 7.27 16.16
CA ARG A 371 16.54 6.93 15.87
C ARG A 371 16.81 5.45 16.13
N ASP A 372 17.85 4.93 15.49
CA ASP A 372 18.31 3.55 15.66
C ASP A 372 18.43 3.15 17.13
N ARG A 373 17.84 2.00 17.48
CA ARG A 373 17.83 1.48 18.85
C ARG A 373 18.66 0.23 19.06
N THR A 374 19.47 -0.18 18.07
CA THR A 374 20.18 -1.46 18.06
C THR A 374 20.96 -1.71 19.36
N LEU A 375 21.57 -0.67 19.94
CA LEU A 375 22.41 -0.81 21.14
C LEU A 375 22.05 0.17 22.28
N VAL A 376 21.04 1.03 22.10
CA VAL A 376 20.86 2.22 22.97
C VAL A 376 20.27 1.92 24.35
N ASN A 377 19.65 0.75 24.54
CA ASN A 377 19.04 0.32 25.81
C ASN A 377 19.87 -0.72 26.56
N MET A 378 21.06 -1.06 26.05
CA MET A 378 21.93 -2.07 26.64
C MET A 378 22.86 -1.45 27.67
N ASN A 379 23.02 -2.13 28.81
CA ASN A 379 23.95 -1.77 29.87
C ASN A 379 24.68 -3.02 30.40
N MET A 380 25.84 -2.84 31.01
CA MET A 380 26.55 -3.92 31.70
C MET A 380 26.39 -3.76 33.21
N GLU A 381 25.73 -4.72 33.87
CA GLU A 381 25.55 -4.74 35.32
C GLU A 381 26.21 -6.00 35.91
N SER A 382 27.21 -5.80 36.76
CA SER A 382 27.96 -6.88 37.44
C SER A 382 28.49 -7.98 36.50
N GLY A 383 28.90 -7.60 35.29
CA GLY A 383 29.44 -8.53 34.28
C GLY A 383 28.38 -9.18 33.39
N ASN A 384 27.10 -8.83 33.55
CA ASN A 384 26.00 -9.30 32.70
C ASN A 384 25.47 -8.17 31.82
N LEU A 385 25.13 -8.49 30.58
CA LEU A 385 24.41 -7.57 29.71
C LEU A 385 22.95 -7.50 30.18
N VAL A 386 22.51 -6.32 30.56
CA VAL A 386 21.12 -5.99 30.92
C VAL A 386 20.56 -5.13 29.81
N ASN A 387 19.31 -5.39 29.41
CA ASN A 387 18.64 -4.61 28.39
C ASN A 387 17.36 -4.00 28.96
N TRP A 388 17.17 -2.69 28.77
CA TRP A 388 15.91 -2.04 29.12
C TRP A 388 14.86 -2.35 28.06
N LYS A 389 13.90 -3.19 28.44
CA LYS A 389 12.75 -3.56 27.61
C LYS A 389 11.55 -2.68 27.95
N GLY A 390 11.21 -1.74 27.06
CA GLY A 390 10.06 -0.86 27.26
C GLY A 390 9.63 -0.10 26.01
N PRO A 391 8.40 0.45 26.02
CA PRO A 391 7.86 1.21 24.89
C PRO A 391 8.66 2.50 24.68
N ARG A 392 8.79 2.96 23.43
CA ARG A 392 9.44 4.26 23.11
C ARG A 392 8.82 5.44 23.86
N ILE A 393 7.53 5.33 24.19
CA ILE A 393 6.76 6.33 24.92
C ILE A 393 6.17 5.66 26.16
N LEU A 394 6.55 6.08 27.37
CA LEU A 394 6.13 5.42 28.60
C LEU A 394 4.74 5.83 29.09
N ASN A 395 4.31 7.07 28.83
CA ASN A 395 2.98 7.63 29.11
C ASN A 395 2.79 8.94 28.32
N LYS A 396 1.55 9.43 28.14
CA LYS A 396 1.34 10.85 27.80
C LYS A 396 2.06 11.68 28.85
N VAL A 397 3.07 12.46 28.45
CA VAL A 397 3.57 13.55 29.29
C VAL A 397 2.38 14.49 29.45
N GLY A 398 1.90 14.69 30.68
CA GLY A 398 0.70 15.48 30.96
C GLY A 398 0.74 16.83 30.25
N GLU A 399 -0.43 17.23 29.72
CA GLU A 399 -0.65 18.53 29.06
C GLU A 399 -0.26 19.73 29.94
#